data_AF-A0A5T5CQG3-F1
#
_entry.id   AF-A0A5T5CQG3-F1
#
_cell.length_a   1.000
_cell.length_b   1.000
_cell.length_c   1.000
_cell.angle_alpha   90.00
_cell.angle_beta   90.00
_cell.angle_gamma   90.00
#
_symmetry.space_group_name_H-M   'P 1'
#
loop_
_entity.id
_entity.type
_entity.pdbx_description
1 polymer ?
#
loop_
_entity_poly.entity_id
_entity_poly.type
_entity_poly.pdbx_seq_one_letter_code
_entity_poly.pdbx_strand_id
1 'polypeptide(L)'
;NILDFISAQTGLDKFNIGLIGIETMEKYFKVFPHVPEMAGLNPFDVLINIDPEQLAEVIIGINESLGELTDKAISSHIFRVDFLQKNKINNLSNSYANLIKKKIAEITEISDFLSHPDNSTYQKKYIESADELAAKICVYKKDYHDFDRILEVMIELLIARDSDLHKNKKLTRIMVYYMYYNCDIGDSCELAS
;
A
#
# COMPACT_ATOMS: atom_id res chain seq x y z
N ASN A 1 -15.02 29.52 18.16
CA ASN A 1 -15.83 28.35 18.59
C ASN A 1 -15.59 27.23 17.59
N ILE A 2 -15.29 26.02 18.05
CA ILE A 2 -14.94 24.89 17.16
C ILE A 2 -16.10 24.47 16.24
N LEU A 3 -17.36 24.63 16.70
CA LEU A 3 -18.54 24.37 15.87
C LEU A 3 -18.66 25.36 14.71
N ASP A 4 -18.31 26.62 14.93
CA ASP A 4 -18.30 27.64 13.87
C ASP A 4 -17.24 27.33 12.82
N PHE A 5 -16.07 26.84 13.25
CA PHE A 5 -14.99 26.45 12.37
C PHE A 5 -15.38 25.26 11.49
N ILE A 6 -15.92 24.18 12.10
CA ILE A 6 -16.34 22.98 11.35
C ILE A 6 -17.46 23.33 10.37
N SER A 7 -18.46 24.10 10.80
CA SER A 7 -19.55 24.55 9.92
C SER A 7 -19.03 25.31 8.70
N ALA A 8 -18.10 26.24 8.90
CA ALA A 8 -17.50 27.00 7.80
C ALA A 8 -16.66 26.15 6.84
N GLN A 9 -15.96 25.12 7.34
CA GLN A 9 -15.11 24.25 6.52
C GLN A 9 -15.89 23.16 5.77
N THR A 10 -16.99 22.68 6.35
CA THR A 10 -17.75 21.54 5.81
C THR A 10 -19.01 21.96 5.06
N GLY A 11 -19.49 23.19 5.26
CA GLY A 11 -20.78 23.64 4.75
C GLY A 11 -21.98 23.07 5.49
N LEU A 12 -21.76 22.31 6.58
CA LEU A 12 -22.84 21.75 7.40
C LEU A 12 -23.42 22.81 8.33
N ASP A 13 -24.75 22.83 8.45
CA ASP A 13 -25.43 23.64 9.46
C ASP A 13 -24.99 23.24 10.86
N LYS A 14 -24.78 24.24 11.73
CA LYS A 14 -24.33 24.01 13.12
C LYS A 14 -25.25 23.07 13.90
N PHE A 15 -26.55 23.09 13.59
CA PHE A 15 -27.54 22.21 14.21
C PHE A 15 -27.28 20.72 13.90
N ASN A 16 -26.60 20.44 12.78
CA ASN A 16 -26.23 19.09 12.35
C ASN A 16 -24.82 18.67 12.80
N ILE A 17 -24.13 19.47 13.63
CA ILE A 17 -22.76 19.20 14.09
C ILE A 17 -22.76 18.93 15.60
N GLY A 18 -22.33 17.73 15.98
CA GLY A 18 -22.16 17.32 17.38
C GLY A 18 -20.69 17.05 17.73
N LEU A 19 -20.26 17.52 18.90
CA LEU A 19 -18.99 17.13 19.51
C LEU A 19 -19.27 16.09 20.58
N ILE A 20 -18.74 14.89 20.40
CA ILE A 20 -18.95 13.77 21.32
C ILE A 20 -17.61 13.12 21.66
N GLY A 21 -17.51 12.57 22.87
CA GLY A 21 -16.41 11.69 23.22
C GLY A 21 -16.55 10.33 22.54
N ILE A 22 -15.42 9.60 22.46
CA ILE A 22 -15.34 8.28 21.81
C ILE A 22 -16.36 7.30 22.42
N GLU A 23 -16.55 7.32 23.74
CA GLU A 23 -17.51 6.45 24.44
C GLU A 23 -18.97 6.66 23.97
N THR A 24 -19.33 7.91 23.67
CA THR A 24 -20.68 8.25 23.17
C THR A 24 -20.82 7.85 21.71
N MET A 25 -19.74 7.98 20.93
CA MET A 25 -19.69 7.54 19.53
C MET A 25 -19.91 6.02 19.42
N GLU A 26 -19.26 5.23 20.27
CA GLU A 26 -19.46 3.78 20.33
C GLU A 26 -20.91 3.39 20.66
N LYS A 27 -21.56 4.12 21.59
CA LYS A 27 -22.98 3.90 21.90
C LYS A 27 -23.85 4.18 20.68
N TYR A 28 -23.58 5.24 19.92
CA TYR A 28 -24.35 5.54 18.71
C TYR A 28 -24.13 4.50 17.62
N PHE A 29 -22.92 4.01 17.40
CA PHE A 29 -22.68 2.94 16.43
C PHE A 29 -23.36 1.62 16.79
N LYS A 30 -23.53 1.32 18.08
CA LYS A 30 -24.33 0.16 18.53
C LYS A 30 -25.83 0.34 18.25
N VAL A 31 -26.36 1.55 18.43
CA VAL A 31 -27.79 1.84 18.24
C VAL A 31 -28.13 2.01 16.76
N PHE A 32 -27.21 2.55 15.97
CA PHE A 32 -27.38 2.85 14.55
C PHE A 32 -26.29 2.17 13.71
N PRO A 33 -26.29 0.83 13.62
CA PRO A 33 -25.23 0.08 12.95
C PRO A 33 -25.16 0.31 11.43
N HIS A 34 -26.24 0.81 10.83
CA HIS A 34 -26.32 1.15 9.40
C HIS A 34 -25.69 2.51 9.06
N VAL A 35 -25.44 3.38 10.05
CA VAL A 35 -24.90 4.73 9.82
C VAL A 35 -23.44 4.68 9.33
N PRO A 36 -22.54 3.87 9.92
CA PRO A 36 -21.21 3.65 9.36
C PRO A 36 -21.26 3.15 7.92
N GLU A 37 -22.12 2.18 7.60
CA GLU A 37 -22.27 1.65 6.24
C GLU A 37 -22.72 2.74 5.25
N MET A 38 -23.73 3.54 5.61
CA MET A 38 -24.21 4.66 4.78
C MET A 38 -23.16 5.75 4.56
N ALA A 39 -22.28 5.96 5.54
CA ALA A 39 -21.17 6.90 5.45
C ALA A 39 -19.94 6.32 4.72
N GLY A 40 -20.00 5.05 4.28
CA GLY A 40 -18.84 4.34 3.72
C GLY A 40 -17.72 4.10 4.74
N LEU A 41 -18.04 4.15 6.03
CA LEU A 41 -17.13 3.86 7.13
C LEU A 41 -17.22 2.35 7.41
N ASN A 42 -16.43 1.55 6.69
CA ASN A 42 -16.31 0.14 7.03
C ASN A 42 -15.40 0.01 8.27
N PRO A 43 -15.87 -0.56 9.40
CA PRO A 43 -15.02 -0.81 10.56
C PRO A 43 -13.79 -1.68 10.21
N PHE A 44 -13.88 -2.46 9.12
CA PHE A 44 -12.77 -3.23 8.58
C PHE A 44 -11.77 -2.39 7.76
N ASP A 45 -12.13 -1.21 7.24
CA ASP A 45 -11.19 -0.26 6.63
C ASP A 45 -10.18 0.28 7.66
N VAL A 46 -10.58 0.36 8.94
CA VAL A 46 -9.72 0.77 10.07
C VAL A 46 -8.75 -0.36 10.49
N LEU A 47 -9.02 -1.60 10.09
CA LEU A 47 -8.39 -2.81 10.63
C LEU A 47 -7.25 -3.39 9.77
N ILE A 48 -6.80 -2.69 8.73
CA ILE A 48 -5.52 -2.98 8.09
C ILE A 48 -4.40 -2.44 8.99
N ASN A 49 -4.24 -3.05 10.16
CA ASN A 49 -3.04 -2.87 10.96
C ASN A 49 -1.91 -3.63 10.27
N ILE A 50 -1.29 -2.99 9.27
CA ILE A 50 0.05 -3.33 8.81
C ILE A 50 0.99 -2.65 9.80
N ASP A 51 1.95 -3.40 10.33
CA ASP A 51 3.10 -2.81 11.02
C ASP A 51 4.14 -2.38 9.98
N PRO A 52 4.28 -1.06 9.68
CA PRO A 52 5.18 -0.59 8.66
C PRO A 52 6.65 -0.57 9.11
N GLU A 53 6.95 -0.81 10.39
CA GLU A 53 8.28 -0.57 10.98
C GLU A 53 9.38 -1.35 10.23
N GLN A 54 9.17 -2.64 10.02
CA GLN A 54 10.13 -3.49 9.30
C GLN A 54 10.36 -3.00 7.87
N LEU A 55 9.30 -2.60 7.18
CA LEU A 55 9.39 -2.09 5.81
C LEU A 55 10.09 -0.72 5.77
N ALA A 56 9.86 0.12 6.78
CA ALA A 56 10.52 1.41 6.94
C ALA A 56 12.04 1.24 7.10
N GLU A 57 12.48 0.28 7.93
CA GLU A 57 13.90 -0.03 8.08
C GLU A 57 14.55 -0.49 6.77
N VAL A 58 13.85 -1.30 5.96
CA VAL A 58 14.33 -1.70 4.62
C VAL A 58 14.50 -0.48 3.71
N ILE A 59 13.50 0.40 3.69
CA ILE A 59 13.49 1.61 2.85
C ILE A 59 14.58 2.59 3.27
N ILE A 60 14.82 2.74 4.57
CA ILE A 60 15.94 3.54 5.09
C ILE A 60 17.28 2.92 4.64
N GLY A 61 17.47 1.61 4.82
CA GLY A 61 18.70 0.93 4.42
C GLY A 61 19.02 1.05 2.93
N ILE A 62 17.99 0.97 2.07
CA ILE A 62 18.12 1.21 0.62
C ILE A 62 18.55 2.65 0.36
N ASN A 63 17.87 3.63 0.96
CA ASN A 63 18.15 5.04 0.76
C ASN A 63 19.56 5.43 1.25
N GLU A 64 20.03 4.84 2.35
CA GLU A 64 21.39 5.06 2.87
C GLU A 64 22.46 4.43 1.97
N SER A 65 22.18 3.26 1.39
CA SER A 65 23.17 2.50 0.61
C SER A 65 23.26 2.93 -0.86
N LEU A 66 22.13 3.26 -1.47
CA LEU A 66 22.03 3.62 -2.88
C LEU A 66 21.91 5.13 -3.09
N GLY A 67 21.54 5.91 -2.07
CA GLY A 67 21.14 7.31 -2.22
C GLY A 67 19.83 7.42 -3.00
N GLU A 68 19.71 8.44 -3.86
CA GLU A 68 18.59 8.50 -4.79
C GLU A 68 18.71 7.39 -5.84
N LEU A 69 17.73 6.47 -5.86
CA LEU A 69 17.59 5.45 -6.90
C LEU A 69 17.76 6.09 -8.29
N THR A 70 18.69 5.56 -9.08
CA THR A 70 19.09 6.22 -10.33
C THR A 70 18.18 5.80 -11.48
N ASP A 71 17.83 6.74 -12.36
CA ASP A 71 17.17 6.46 -13.64
C ASP A 71 18.16 5.82 -14.64
N LYS A 72 18.97 4.85 -14.20
CA LYS A 72 19.91 4.15 -15.08
C LYS A 72 19.11 3.38 -16.14
N ALA A 73 19.47 3.59 -17.40
CA ALA A 73 18.94 2.83 -18.51
C ALA A 73 19.42 1.37 -18.39
N ILE A 74 18.58 0.49 -17.81
CA ILE A 74 18.82 -0.94 -17.87
C ILE A 74 18.43 -1.43 -19.27
N SER A 75 19.35 -2.21 -19.85
CA SER A 75 19.10 -2.99 -21.07
C SER A 75 17.81 -3.78 -20.89
N SER A 76 16.86 -3.57 -21.80
CA SER A 76 15.75 -4.48 -22.03
C SER A 76 16.24 -5.93 -21.97
N HIS A 77 15.35 -6.87 -21.62
CA HIS A 77 15.58 -8.32 -21.44
C HIS A 77 15.85 -8.60 -19.95
N ILE A 78 14.84 -8.82 -19.10
CA ILE A 78 13.89 -9.94 -19.19
C ILE A 78 12.51 -9.43 -18.73
N PHE A 79 11.60 -9.27 -19.67
CA PHE A 79 10.18 -9.13 -19.35
C PHE A 79 9.67 -10.54 -19.04
N ARG A 80 9.39 -10.86 -17.77
CA ARG A 80 8.80 -12.17 -17.47
C ARG A 80 7.42 -12.23 -18.13
N VAL A 81 7.17 -13.28 -18.92
CA VAL A 81 5.83 -13.60 -19.45
C VAL A 81 4.80 -13.56 -18.30
N ASP A 82 5.27 -13.99 -17.13
CA ASP A 82 4.59 -14.00 -15.84
C ASP A 82 4.03 -12.63 -15.45
N PHE A 83 4.64 -11.49 -15.80
CA PHE A 83 4.09 -10.17 -15.43
C PHE A 83 2.83 -9.83 -16.23
N LEU A 84 2.79 -10.13 -17.54
CA LEU A 84 1.59 -9.93 -18.34
C LEU A 84 0.46 -10.87 -17.89
N GLN A 85 0.80 -12.12 -17.56
CA GLN A 85 -0.15 -13.08 -17.03
C GLN A 85 -0.65 -12.67 -15.64
N LYS A 86 0.23 -12.24 -14.73
CA LYS A 86 -0.10 -11.71 -13.40
C LYS A 86 -1.07 -10.54 -13.48
N ASN A 87 -0.84 -9.60 -14.40
CA ASN A 87 -1.73 -8.47 -14.62
C ASN A 87 -3.14 -8.91 -15.05
N LYS A 88 -3.25 -9.94 -15.89
CA LYS A 88 -4.55 -10.50 -16.28
C LYS A 88 -5.24 -11.18 -15.09
N ILE A 89 -4.52 -12.01 -14.34
CA ILE A 89 -5.05 -12.74 -13.17
C ILE A 89 -5.58 -11.76 -12.12
N ASN A 90 -4.81 -10.70 -11.87
CA ASN A 90 -5.17 -9.72 -10.86
C ASN A 90 -6.16 -8.67 -11.37
N ASN A 91 -6.44 -8.58 -12.68
CA ASN A 91 -7.19 -7.48 -13.28
C ASN A 91 -6.51 -6.11 -13.03
N LEU A 92 -5.20 -6.03 -13.31
CA LEU A 92 -4.44 -4.79 -13.29
C LEU A 92 -4.59 -4.06 -14.64
N SER A 93 -5.00 -2.79 -14.59
CA SER A 93 -5.18 -2.00 -15.81
C SER A 93 -3.88 -1.80 -16.58
N ASN A 94 -3.97 -1.72 -17.92
CA ASN A 94 -2.81 -1.51 -18.79
C ASN A 94 -2.10 -0.18 -18.52
N SER A 95 -2.86 0.87 -18.18
CA SER A 95 -2.34 2.17 -17.77
C SER A 95 -1.47 2.05 -16.53
N TYR A 96 -1.95 1.33 -15.52
CA TYR A 96 -1.22 1.14 -14.26
C TYR A 96 0.00 0.23 -14.44
N ALA A 97 -0.15 -0.87 -15.20
CA ALA A 97 0.97 -1.72 -15.56
C ALA A 97 2.11 -0.94 -16.22
N ASN A 98 1.80 0.07 -17.05
CA ASN A 98 2.81 0.93 -17.66
C ASN A 98 3.51 1.87 -16.65
N LEU A 99 2.86 2.23 -15.53
CA LEU A 99 3.53 2.97 -14.44
C LEU A 99 4.58 2.09 -13.75
N ILE A 100 4.24 0.84 -13.46
CA ILE A 100 5.18 -0.15 -12.89
C ILE A 100 6.35 -0.38 -13.85
N LYS A 101 6.08 -0.55 -15.15
CA LYS A 101 7.13 -0.74 -16.17
C LYS A 101 8.13 0.42 -16.25
N LYS A 102 7.70 1.65 -15.99
CA LYS A 102 8.60 2.82 -15.96
C LYS A 102 9.56 2.79 -14.77
N LYS A 103 9.37 1.85 -13.83
CA LYS A 103 10.16 1.69 -12.60
C LYS A 103 11.02 0.43 -12.58
N ILE A 104 11.21 -0.22 -13.72
CA ILE A 104 11.98 -1.47 -13.80
C ILE A 104 13.45 -1.28 -13.42
N ALA A 105 14.04 -0.13 -13.74
CA ALA A 105 15.42 0.18 -13.34
C ALA A 105 15.55 0.19 -11.81
N GLU A 106 14.70 0.95 -11.14
CA GLU A 106 14.67 1.03 -9.68
C GLU A 106 14.27 -0.29 -9.01
N ILE A 107 13.33 -1.05 -9.59
CA ILE A 107 12.96 -2.40 -9.14
C ILE A 107 14.18 -3.33 -9.19
N THR A 108 15.03 -3.21 -10.22
CA THR A 108 16.25 -4.01 -10.33
C THR A 108 17.28 -3.59 -9.27
N GLU A 109 17.45 -2.28 -9.03
CA GLU A 109 18.34 -1.77 -7.97
C GLU A 109 17.91 -2.28 -6.58
N ILE A 110 16.60 -2.35 -6.30
CA ILE A 110 16.07 -2.95 -5.07
C ILE A 110 16.39 -4.45 -5.02
N SER A 111 16.21 -5.18 -6.13
CA SER A 111 16.54 -6.61 -6.22
C SER A 111 18.01 -6.87 -5.88
N ASP A 112 18.91 -6.08 -6.49
CA ASP A 112 20.36 -6.20 -6.30
C ASP A 112 20.72 -5.93 -4.83
N PHE A 113 20.17 -4.85 -4.26
CA PHE A 113 20.36 -4.51 -2.85
C PHE A 113 19.93 -5.65 -1.91
N LEU A 114 18.70 -6.17 -2.07
CA LEU A 114 18.16 -7.21 -1.19
C LEU A 114 18.84 -8.57 -1.37
N SER A 115 19.43 -8.83 -2.54
CA SER A 115 20.16 -10.07 -2.81
C SER A 115 21.59 -10.08 -2.28
N HIS A 116 22.13 -8.91 -1.90
CA HIS A 116 23.50 -8.80 -1.43
C HIS A 116 23.66 -9.47 -0.04
N PRO A 117 24.66 -10.34 0.19
CA PRO A 117 24.81 -11.08 1.45
C PRO A 117 24.85 -10.20 2.71
N ASP A 118 25.52 -9.04 2.62
CA ASP A 118 25.63 -8.07 3.71
C ASP A 118 24.28 -7.44 4.09
N ASN A 119 23.29 -7.49 3.18
CA ASN A 119 21.95 -6.95 3.37
C ASN A 119 20.93 -8.02 3.78
N SER A 120 21.37 -9.21 4.18
CA SER A 120 20.50 -10.32 4.60
C SER A 120 19.50 -9.94 5.70
N THR A 121 19.86 -9.03 6.61
CA THR A 121 18.92 -8.49 7.61
C THR A 121 17.76 -7.71 6.97
N TYR A 122 18.05 -6.87 5.97
CA TYR A 122 17.01 -6.14 5.23
C TYR A 122 16.18 -7.08 4.36
N GLN A 123 16.81 -8.10 3.76
CA GLN A 123 16.10 -9.13 3.01
C GLN A 123 15.07 -9.85 3.88
N LYS A 124 15.44 -10.23 5.12
CA LYS A 124 14.54 -10.88 6.05
C LYS A 124 13.34 -9.98 6.40
N LYS A 125 13.60 -8.72 6.76
CA LYS A 125 12.56 -7.72 7.08
C LYS A 125 11.62 -7.49 5.89
N TYR A 126 12.18 -7.45 4.69
CA TYR A 126 11.43 -7.34 3.45
C TYR A 126 10.48 -8.53 3.25
N ILE A 127 10.96 -9.77 3.43
CA ILE A 127 10.14 -10.99 3.28
C ILE A 127 8.98 -10.97 4.29
N GLU A 128 9.27 -10.69 5.56
CA GLU A 128 8.24 -10.62 6.61
C GLU A 128 7.17 -9.55 6.29
N SER A 129 7.61 -8.38 5.81
CA SER A 129 6.70 -7.29 5.40
C SER A 129 5.87 -7.66 4.17
N ALA A 130 6.46 -8.34 3.19
CA ALA A 130 5.78 -8.76 1.96
C ALA A 130 4.71 -9.82 2.28
N ASP A 131 5.02 -10.80 3.13
CA ASP A 131 4.07 -11.82 3.58
C ASP A 131 2.88 -11.21 4.33
N GLU A 132 3.13 -10.25 5.24
CA GLU A 132 2.07 -9.55 5.94
C GLU A 132 1.19 -8.76 4.95
N LEU A 133 1.81 -8.00 4.04
CA LEU A 133 1.09 -7.21 3.05
C LEU A 133 0.25 -8.09 2.12
N ALA A 134 0.77 -9.24 1.70
CA ALA A 134 0.06 -10.23 0.88
C ALA A 134 -1.19 -10.76 1.60
N ALA A 135 -1.09 -11.08 2.89
CA ALA A 135 -2.21 -11.54 3.70
C ALA A 135 -3.31 -10.47 3.80
N LYS A 136 -2.95 -9.20 3.97
CA LYS A 136 -3.90 -8.08 4.01
C LYS A 136 -4.56 -7.87 2.64
N ILE A 137 -3.79 -7.91 1.56
CA ILE A 137 -4.30 -7.81 0.18
C ILE A 137 -5.33 -8.91 -0.12
N CYS A 138 -5.07 -10.14 0.33
CA CYS A 138 -5.99 -11.27 0.14
C CYS A 138 -7.37 -11.01 0.79
N VAL A 139 -7.39 -10.37 1.95
CA VAL A 139 -8.64 -9.97 2.61
C VAL A 139 -9.33 -8.85 1.83
N TYR A 140 -8.58 -7.81 1.43
CA TYR A 140 -9.12 -6.58 0.84
C TYR A 140 -9.54 -6.73 -0.62
N LYS A 141 -8.94 -7.67 -1.36
CA LYS A 141 -9.27 -7.94 -2.77
C LYS A 141 -10.74 -8.31 -2.97
N LYS A 142 -11.42 -8.83 -1.93
CA LYS A 142 -12.85 -9.17 -2.01
C LYS A 142 -13.76 -7.95 -2.21
N ASP A 143 -13.28 -6.77 -1.84
CA ASP A 143 -14.06 -5.53 -1.86
C ASP A 143 -13.84 -4.70 -3.15
N TYR A 144 -12.89 -5.10 -4.02
CA TYR A 144 -12.52 -4.35 -5.23
C TYR A 144 -12.40 -5.22 -6.47
N HIS A 145 -12.84 -4.67 -7.61
CA HIS A 145 -12.73 -5.35 -8.90
C HIS A 145 -11.36 -5.15 -9.58
N ASP A 146 -10.70 -4.01 -9.37
CA ASP A 146 -9.44 -3.66 -10.06
C ASP A 146 -8.26 -3.60 -9.08
N PHE A 147 -7.14 -4.24 -9.45
CA PHE A 147 -5.98 -4.36 -8.57
C PHE A 147 -5.15 -3.08 -8.45
N ASP A 148 -5.31 -2.15 -9.39
CA ASP A 148 -4.66 -0.84 -9.32
C ASP A 148 -5.13 -0.07 -8.08
N ARG A 149 -6.44 -0.12 -7.77
CA ARG A 149 -7.00 0.47 -6.55
C ARG A 149 -6.46 -0.18 -5.29
N ILE A 150 -6.29 -1.51 -5.29
CA ILE A 150 -5.71 -2.23 -4.15
C ILE A 150 -4.28 -1.76 -3.91
N LEU A 151 -3.46 -1.68 -4.97
CA LEU A 151 -2.09 -1.20 -4.85
C LEU A 151 -2.03 0.24 -4.32
N GLU A 152 -2.85 1.15 -4.83
CA GLU A 152 -2.89 2.53 -4.33
C GLU A 152 -3.31 2.62 -2.87
N VAL A 153 -4.36 1.90 -2.45
CA VAL A 153 -4.79 1.91 -1.04
C VAL A 153 -3.67 1.41 -0.13
N MET A 154 -2.98 0.33 -0.51
CA MET A 154 -1.89 -0.20 0.30
C MET A 154 -0.71 0.77 0.39
N ILE A 155 -0.37 1.45 -0.70
CA ILE A 155 0.68 2.48 -0.71
C ILE A 155 0.29 3.65 0.20
N GLU A 156 -0.95 4.13 0.11
CA GLU A 156 -1.45 5.23 0.94
C GLU A 156 -1.46 4.87 2.42
N LEU A 157 -1.88 3.65 2.77
CA LEU A 157 -1.88 3.16 4.15
C LEU A 157 -0.47 3.09 4.73
N LEU A 158 0.50 2.55 3.98
CA LEU A 158 1.90 2.49 4.38
C LEU A 158 2.46 3.90 4.63
N ILE A 159 2.26 4.82 3.68
CA ILE A 159 2.72 6.20 3.77
C ILE A 159 2.06 6.96 4.93
N ALA A 160 0.78 6.71 5.22
CA ALA A 160 0.07 7.41 6.28
C ALA A 160 0.49 6.96 7.69
N ARG A 161 0.98 5.72 7.84
CA ARG A 161 1.23 5.09 9.13
C ARG A 161 2.65 5.27 9.65
N ASP A 162 3.62 5.52 8.77
CA ASP A 162 5.01 5.65 9.16
C ASP A 162 5.66 6.93 8.61
N SER A 163 6.39 7.63 9.47
CA SER A 163 6.97 8.92 9.14
C SER A 163 8.14 8.82 8.15
N ASP A 164 8.87 7.71 8.16
CA ASP A 164 10.01 7.49 7.27
C ASP A 164 9.54 6.97 5.91
N LEU A 165 8.50 6.13 5.87
CA LEU A 165 7.77 5.83 4.63
C LEU A 165 7.18 7.11 4.01
N HIS A 166 6.61 7.99 4.85
CA HIS A 166 6.10 9.28 4.41
C HIS A 166 7.20 10.19 3.85
N LYS A 167 8.40 10.22 4.42
CA LYS A 167 9.52 10.98 3.85
C LYS A 167 10.00 10.37 2.54
N ASN A 168 9.93 9.05 2.42
CA ASN A 168 10.42 8.28 1.27
C ASN A 168 9.28 7.78 0.36
N LYS A 169 8.25 8.59 0.09
CA LYS A 169 7.03 8.15 -0.66
C LYS A 169 7.35 7.52 -2.02
N LYS A 170 8.31 8.08 -2.76
CA LYS A 170 8.73 7.57 -4.07
C LYS A 170 9.26 6.14 -3.93
N LEU A 171 10.20 5.92 -3.02
CA LEU A 171 10.81 4.62 -2.77
C LEU A 171 9.80 3.63 -2.16
N THR A 172 8.93 4.07 -1.25
CA THR A 172 7.83 3.26 -0.70
C THR A 172 6.92 2.71 -1.80
N ARG A 173 6.52 3.57 -2.74
CA ARG A 173 5.72 3.16 -3.91
C ARG A 173 6.45 2.17 -4.80
N ILE A 174 7.73 2.42 -5.09
CA ILE A 174 8.54 1.52 -5.92
C ILE A 174 8.73 0.17 -5.21
N MET A 175 8.85 0.15 -3.88
CA MET A 175 8.93 -1.08 -3.09
C MET A 175 7.67 -1.94 -3.21
N VAL A 176 6.48 -1.32 -3.16
CA VAL A 176 5.22 -2.05 -3.42
C VAL A 176 5.14 -2.55 -4.87
N TYR A 177 5.63 -1.77 -5.83
CA TYR A 177 5.73 -2.21 -7.22
C TYR A 177 6.69 -3.39 -7.37
N TYR A 178 7.81 -3.39 -6.65
CA TYR A 178 8.78 -4.48 -6.60
C TYR A 178 8.14 -5.76 -6.06
N MET A 179 7.43 -5.69 -4.93
CA MET A 179 6.68 -6.83 -4.36
C MET A 179 5.66 -7.41 -5.35
N TYR A 180 4.91 -6.55 -6.06
CA TYR A 180 3.96 -7.03 -7.06
C TYR A 180 4.68 -7.63 -8.27
N TYR A 181 5.75 -6.99 -8.74
CA TYR A 181 6.51 -7.45 -9.91
C TYR A 181 7.17 -8.82 -9.67
N ASN A 182 7.66 -9.08 -8.46
CA ASN A 182 8.28 -10.35 -8.07
C ASN A 182 7.29 -11.42 -7.59
N CYS A 183 5.99 -11.14 -7.67
CA CYS A 183 4.91 -12.02 -7.25
C CYS A 183 4.79 -12.27 -5.75
N ASP A 184 5.41 -11.46 -4.89
CA ASP A 184 5.27 -11.58 -3.44
C ASP A 184 3.88 -11.11 -2.97
N ILE A 185 3.23 -10.23 -3.73
CA ILE A 185 1.83 -9.80 -3.50
C ILE A 185 0.94 -9.98 -4.73
N GLY A 186 -0.36 -10.14 -4.48
CA GLY A 186 -1.36 -10.46 -5.50
C GLY A 186 -1.25 -11.89 -6.00
N ASP A 187 -2.26 -12.37 -6.71
CA ASP A 187 -2.34 -13.77 -7.10
C ASP A 187 -1.18 -14.11 -8.06
N SER A 188 -0.61 -15.31 -7.88
CA SER A 188 0.48 -15.86 -8.68
C SER A 188 -0.06 -16.80 -9.74
N CYS A 189 0.70 -16.99 -10.83
CA CYS A 189 0.29 -17.90 -11.91
C CYS A 189 0.19 -19.38 -11.48
N GLU A 190 0.77 -19.76 -10.34
CA GLU A 190 0.87 -21.16 -9.90
C GLU A 190 -0.38 -21.73 -9.20
N LEU A 191 -1.45 -20.93 -9.02
CA LEU A 191 -2.70 -21.38 -8.37
C LEU A 191 -3.90 -21.54 -9.32
N ALA A 192 -3.67 -21.51 -10.63
CA ALA A 192 -4.69 -21.82 -11.62
C ALA A 192 -4.50 -23.24 -12.18
N SER A 193 -4.79 -24.25 -11.36
CA SER A 193 -4.98 -25.65 -11.80
C SER A 193 -6.19 -26.26 -11.12
#